data_AF-A0A9N9K535-F1
#
_entry.id   AF-A0A9N9K535-F1
#
_cell.length_a   1.000
_cell.length_b   1.000
_cell.length_c   1.000
_cell.angle_alpha   90.00
_cell.angle_beta   90.00
_cell.angle_gamma   90.00
#
_symmetry.space_group_name_H-M   'P 1'
#
loop_
_entity.id
_entity.type
_entity.pdbx_description
1 polymer ?
#
loop_
_entity_poly.entity_id
_entity_poly.type
_entity_poly.pdbx_seq_one_letter_code
_entity_poly.pdbx_strand_id
1 'polypeptide(L)' 'DKLDKLPPPKNITQLRAFLELVSYYRRFIKGFSKKAGPLLKLLKKDEDFK' A
#
# COMPACT_ATOMS: atom_id res chain seq x y z
N ASP A 1 -15.02 -2.01 11.79
CA ASP A 1 -14.26 -3.26 11.63
C ASP A 1 -12.78 -2.95 11.37
N LYS A 2 -11.82 -3.79 11.75
CA LYS A 2 -10.39 -3.46 11.99
C LYS A 2 -9.63 -2.66 10.90
N LEU A 3 -10.15 -2.58 9.67
CA LEU A 3 -9.56 -1.86 8.55
C LEU A 3 -9.58 -0.32 8.71
N ASP A 4 -10.56 0.24 9.42
CA ASP A 4 -10.64 1.70 9.67
C ASP A 4 -9.59 2.22 10.65
N LYS A 5 -8.93 1.32 11.40
CA LYS A 5 -7.95 1.67 12.44
C LYS A 5 -6.53 1.23 12.09
N LEU A 6 -6.26 0.87 10.84
CA LEU A 6 -4.90 0.55 10.42
C LEU A 6 -4.05 1.82 10.49
N PRO A 7 -2.98 1.85 11.31
CA PRO A 7 -2.08 2.98 11.31
C PRO A 7 -1.44 3.11 9.93
N PRO A 8 -1.19 4.35 9.45
CA PRO A 8 -0.48 4.54 8.20
C PRO A 8 0.89 3.83 8.28
N PRO A 9 1.28 3.08 7.23
CA PRO A 9 2.55 2.37 7.22
C PRO A 9 3.69 3.39 7.33
N LYS A 10 4.56 3.22 8.33
CA LYS A 10 5.69 4.13 8.59
C LYS A 10 6.97 3.69 7.89
N ASN A 11 7.04 2.43 7.48
CA ASN A 11 8.22 1.79 6.92
C ASN A 11 7.89 1.04 5.63
N ILE A 12 8.88 0.86 4.76
CA ILE A 12 8.77 0.12 3.49
C ILE A 12 8.24 -1.32 3.72
N THR A 13 8.69 -1.99 4.79
CA THR A 13 8.22 -3.34 5.15
C THR A 13 6.72 -3.38 5.44
N GLN A 14 6.20 -2.39 6.17
CA GLN A 14 4.77 -2.30 6.47
C GLN A 14 3.96 -1.92 5.23
N LEU A 15 4.50 -1.02 4.39
CA LEU A 15 3.88 -0.68 3.12
C LEU A 15 3.78 -1.91 2.20
N ARG A 16 4.81 -2.74 2.16
CA ARG A 16 4.83 -3.99 1.40
C ARG A 16 3.77 -4.98 1.89
N ALA A 17 3.73 -5.22 3.20
CA ALA A 17 2.73 -6.10 3.81
C ALA A 17 1.28 -5.59 3.54
N PHE A 18 1.08 -4.27 3.61
CA PHE A 18 -0.19 -3.65 3.27
C PHE A 18 -0.57 -3.85 1.79
N LEU A 19 0.36 -3.58 0.87
CA LEU A 19 0.09 -3.74 -0.57
C LEU A 19 -0.15 -5.21 -0.95
N GLU A 20 0.56 -6.15 -0.32
CA GLU A 20 0.32 -7.59 -0.49
C GLU A 20 -1.10 -7.95 -0.05
N LEU A 21 -1.55 -7.48 1.12
CA LEU A 21 -2.90 -7.70 1.61
C LEU A 21 -3.96 -7.10 0.68
N VAL A 22 -3.77 -5.85 0.24
CA VAL A 22 -4.75 -5.15 -0.60
C VAL A 22 -4.72 -5.67 -2.05
N SER A 23 -3.63 -6.28 -2.50
CA SER A 23 -3.53 -6.88 -3.84
C SER A 23 -4.58 -7.96 -4.08
N TYR A 24 -4.99 -8.69 -3.02
CA TYR A 24 -6.06 -9.67 -3.07
C TYR A 24 -7.40 -9.02 -3.46
N TYR A 25 -7.65 -7.80 -2.98
CA TYR A 25 -8.89 -7.06 -3.20
C TYR A 25 -8.86 -6.15 -4.44
N ARG A 26 -7.77 -6.15 -5.22
CA ARG A 26 -7.60 -5.24 -6.38
C ARG A 26 -8.74 -5.28 -7.39
N ARG A 27 -9.42 -6.43 -7.52
CA ARG A 27 -10.54 -6.63 -8.46
C ARG A 27 -11.83 -5.92 -8.02
N PHE A 28 -11.97 -5.65 -6.73
CA PHE A 28 -13.14 -5.00 -6.15
C PHE A 28 -12.94 -3.49 -5.96
N ILE A 29 -11.71 -3.00 -6.11
CA ILE A 29 -11.35 -1.60 -5.90
C ILE A 29 -11.25 -0.88 -7.25
N LYS A 30 -12.27 -0.07 -7.58
CA LYS A 30 -12.26 0.74 -8.81
C LYS A 30 -11.07 1.71 -8.80
N GLY A 31 -10.28 1.66 -9.86
CA GLY A 31 -9.08 2.51 -10.00
C GLY A 31 -7.92 2.11 -9.10
N PHE A 32 -7.86 0.84 -8.64
CA PHE A 32 -6.79 0.34 -7.78
C PHE A 32 -5.38 0.74 -8.26
N SER A 33 -5.06 0.52 -9.54
CA SER A 33 -3.74 0.87 -10.07
C SER A 33 -3.40 2.35 -9.96
N LYS A 34 -4.38 3.26 -10.06
CA LYS A 34 -4.13 4.72 -9.89
C LYS A 34 -3.83 5.06 -8.43
N LYS A 35 -4.47 4.39 -7.48
CA LYS A 35 -4.27 4.59 -6.03
C LYS A 35 -3.00 3.91 -5.51
N ALA A 36 -2.73 2.69 -5.97
CA ALA A 36 -1.56 1.89 -5.59
C ALA A 36 -0.29 2.29 -6.35
N GLY A 37 -0.41 2.96 -7.50
CA GLY A 37 0.72 3.43 -8.30
C GLY A 37 1.78 4.24 -7.54
N PRO A 38 1.43 5.30 -6.80
CA PRO A 38 2.40 6.03 -5.97
C PRO A 38 2.98 5.17 -4.85
N LEU A 39 2.19 4.29 -4.23
CA LEU A 39 2.65 3.38 -3.17
C LEU A 39 3.65 2.33 -3.69
N LEU A 40 3.43 1.79 -4.89
CA LEU A 40 4.35 0.86 -5.54
C LEU A 40 5.65 1.53 -5.99
N LYS A 41 5.62 2.84 -6.31
CA LYS A 41 6.82 3.63 -6.60
C LYS A 41 7.69 3.82 -5.36
N LEU A 42 7.08 4.07 -4.20
CA LEU A 42 7.75 4.12 -2.89
C LEU A 42 8.44 2.79 -2.51
N LEU A 43 8.04 1.68 -3.13
CA LEU A 43 8.62 0.35 -2.90
C LEU A 43 9.75 -0.02 -3.86
N LYS A 44 9.78 0.59 -5.05
CA LYS A 44 10.75 0.27 -6.11
C LYS A 44 12.04 1.08 -6.01
N LYS A 45 11.98 2.22 -5.37
CA LYS A 45 13.13 3.07 -5.12
C LYS A 45 13.45 2.91 -3.64
N ASP A 46 14.73 2.74 -3.33
CA ASP A 46 15.34 3.04 -2.03
C ASP A 46 15.13 4.53 -1.63
N GLU A 47 13.93 5.07 -1.84
CA GLU A 47 13.55 6.37 -1.31
C GLU A 47 13.12 6.17 0.12
N ASP A 48 13.97 6.66 1.02
CA ASP A 48 13.65 6.84 2.43
C ASP A 48 12.22 7.37 2.57
N PHE A 49 11.44 6.67 3.39
CA PHE A 49 10.22 7.20 4.00
C PHE A 49 10.66 8.38 4.89
N LYS A 50 10.90 9.55 4.31
CA LYS A 50 11.05 10.81 5.05
C LYS A 50 9.67 11.40 5.36
#